data_AF-A0A7V3NAP9-F1
#
_entry.id   AF-A0A7V3NAP9-F1
#
_cell.length_a   1.000
_cell.length_b   1.000
_cell.length_c   1.000
_cell.angle_alpha   90.00
_cell.angle_beta   90.00
_cell.angle_gamma   90.00
#
_symmetry.space_group_name_H-M   'P 1'
#
loop_
_entity.id
_entity.type
_entity.pdbx_description
1 polymer ?
#
loop_
_entity_poly.entity_id
_entity_poly.type
_entity_poly.pdbx_seq_one_letter_code
_entity_poly.pdbx_strand_id
1 'polypeptide(L)'
;MACAYWKSGVHRREAVFHLFFRRPPFGGGYTVACGLGPAIEFLERFRFDDSDLAYLAGLRGPDGQPLFDPAFLDFLRTLSLAIDVDAVPEGTVVFPHEPLLRVRGPILQAQLVETPLLTLLGFPTLVATKAARIVEAARGQPVLEFGLRRAQGIDGGLTASRAAYVGGCAATSNVLAGKLFGIPVRGTQAHSWVMCFDDELEAFYAFARAMPNHSVFLVDTYNTLEGVRRAVEVGRWLRSQGHDLLGIRL
;
A
#
# COMPACT_ATOMS: atom_id res chain seq x y z
N MET A 1 -4.45 2.96 28.49
CA MET A 1 -3.82 4.28 28.71
C MET A 1 -4.82 5.43 28.64
N ALA A 2 -5.59 5.59 27.55
CA ALA A 2 -6.57 6.68 27.42
C ALA A 2 -7.51 6.84 28.64
N CYS A 3 -8.17 5.75 29.07
CA CYS A 3 -9.01 5.74 30.27
C CYS A 3 -8.25 6.18 31.54
N ALA A 4 -6.99 5.76 31.70
CA ALA A 4 -6.17 6.14 32.85
C ALA A 4 -5.83 7.64 32.84
N TYR A 5 -5.47 8.23 31.69
CA TYR A 5 -5.28 9.68 31.57
C TYR A 5 -6.57 10.45 31.90
N TRP A 6 -7.71 9.92 31.45
CA TRP A 6 -9.01 10.53 31.70
C TRP A 6 -9.37 10.51 33.19
N LYS A 7 -9.31 9.34 33.84
CA LYS A 7 -9.58 9.18 35.28
C LYS A 7 -8.60 9.95 36.16
N SER A 8 -7.36 10.11 35.73
CA SER A 8 -6.35 10.89 36.46
C SER A 8 -6.48 12.41 36.24
N GLY A 9 -7.44 12.87 35.43
CA GLY A 9 -7.65 14.30 35.16
C GLY A 9 -6.59 14.95 34.26
N VAL A 10 -5.64 14.16 33.71
CA VAL A 10 -4.51 14.69 32.90
C VAL A 10 -4.73 14.58 31.39
N HIS A 11 -5.85 14.04 30.93
CA HIS A 11 -6.13 13.78 29.51
C HIS A 11 -6.02 15.00 28.58
N ARG A 12 -6.16 16.22 29.11
CA ARG A 12 -6.04 17.50 28.38
C ARG A 12 -4.64 18.10 28.41
N ARG A 13 -3.70 17.52 29.15
CA ARG A 13 -2.33 18.02 29.24
C ARG A 13 -1.72 18.03 27.84
N GLU A 14 -1.16 19.16 27.44
CA GLU A 14 -0.47 19.27 26.17
C GLU A 14 0.77 18.35 26.16
N ALA A 15 0.94 17.62 25.07
CA ALA A 15 2.08 16.77 24.82
C ALA A 15 2.52 16.90 23.36
N VAL A 16 3.79 16.59 23.10
CA VAL A 16 4.38 16.57 21.77
C VAL A 16 5.00 15.20 21.54
N PHE A 17 4.58 14.54 20.46
CA PHE A 17 5.08 13.24 20.04
C PHE A 17 5.80 13.40 18.71
N HIS A 18 6.95 12.74 18.57
CA HIS A 18 7.70 12.68 17.31
C HIS A 18 7.74 11.23 16.81
N LEU A 19 7.29 11.04 15.58
CA LEU A 19 7.45 9.79 14.84
C LEU A 19 8.76 9.88 14.06
N PHE A 20 9.70 9.00 14.39
CA PHE A 20 11.00 8.85 13.72
C PHE A 20 11.43 7.39 13.72
N PHE A 21 12.40 7.03 12.88
CA PHE A 21 13.01 5.70 12.87
C PHE A 21 14.48 5.77 13.29
N ARG A 22 15.02 4.64 13.76
CA ARG A 22 16.36 4.58 14.37
C ARG A 22 17.43 3.98 13.47
N ARG A 23 17.02 3.17 12.48
CA ARG A 23 17.94 2.44 11.60
C ARG A 23 17.46 2.58 10.17
N PRO A 24 18.36 2.80 9.21
CA PRO A 24 17.99 2.81 7.82
C PRO A 24 17.50 1.41 7.42
N PRO A 25 16.40 1.29 6.66
CA PRO A 25 15.95 0.02 6.16
C PRO A 25 16.93 -0.52 5.12
N PHE A 26 17.00 -1.85 5.01
CA PHE A 26 17.80 -2.56 3.99
C PHE A 26 19.31 -2.27 4.02
N GLY A 27 19.84 -1.73 5.13
CA GLY A 27 21.25 -1.32 5.23
C GLY A 27 21.62 -0.19 4.26
N GLY A 28 20.63 0.59 3.78
CA GLY A 28 20.83 1.68 2.82
C GLY A 28 21.27 3.00 3.46
N GLY A 29 21.57 4.00 2.62
CA GLY A 29 21.94 5.36 3.05
C GLY A 29 20.77 6.35 3.15
N TYR A 30 19.56 5.95 2.76
CA TYR A 30 18.40 6.85 2.70
C TYR A 30 17.07 6.09 2.89
N THR A 31 16.00 6.83 3.18
CA THR A 31 14.62 6.35 3.29
C THR A 31 13.70 7.33 2.59
N VAL A 32 12.65 6.85 1.91
CA VAL A 32 11.67 7.69 1.20
C VAL A 32 10.39 7.74 2.02
N ALA A 33 10.05 8.92 2.56
CA ALA A 33 8.84 9.10 3.36
C ALA A 33 7.58 8.84 2.53
N CYS A 34 6.70 7.96 3.02
CA CYS A 34 5.44 7.64 2.34
C CYS A 34 4.35 7.25 3.35
N GLY A 35 3.09 7.53 3.01
CA GLY A 35 1.92 7.24 3.84
C GLY A 35 1.16 8.46 4.33
N LEU A 36 1.58 9.68 3.98
CA LEU A 36 1.02 10.91 4.54
C LEU A 36 -0.43 11.14 4.11
N GLY A 37 -0.77 10.87 2.85
CA GLY A 37 -2.15 11.02 2.36
C GLY A 37 -3.16 10.18 3.17
N PRO A 38 -3.01 8.85 3.24
CA PRO A 38 -3.85 8.00 4.09
C PRO A 38 -3.84 8.38 5.57
N ALA A 39 -2.71 8.86 6.11
CA ALA A 39 -2.64 9.35 7.48
C ALA A 39 -3.54 10.58 7.70
N ILE A 40 -3.56 11.54 6.77
CA ILE A 40 -4.44 12.71 6.83
C ILE A 40 -5.91 12.27 6.76
N GLU A 41 -6.27 11.42 5.79
CA GLU A 41 -7.64 10.92 5.64
C GLU A 41 -8.14 10.20 6.92
N PHE A 42 -7.27 9.44 7.57
CA PHE A 42 -7.56 8.79 8.84
C PHE A 42 -7.83 9.80 9.95
N LEU A 43 -6.96 10.81 10.09
CA LEU A 43 -7.09 11.85 11.13
C LEU A 43 -8.36 12.68 10.93
N GLU A 44 -8.68 13.07 9.70
CA GLU A 44 -9.88 13.86 9.36
C GLU A 44 -11.18 13.10 9.66
N ARG A 45 -11.16 11.78 9.53
CA ARG A 45 -12.34 10.91 9.71
C ARG A 45 -12.38 10.23 11.07
N PHE A 46 -11.42 10.50 11.94
CA PHE A 46 -11.28 9.84 13.22
C PHE A 46 -12.51 10.07 14.10
N ARG A 47 -13.19 8.98 14.46
CA ARG A 47 -14.29 8.94 15.41
C ARG A 47 -14.45 7.52 15.93
N PHE A 48 -15.12 7.39 17.06
CA PHE A 48 -15.61 6.09 17.53
C PHE A 48 -17.03 5.88 17.02
N ASP A 49 -17.25 4.79 16.28
CA ASP A 49 -18.60 4.42 15.85
C ASP A 49 -19.35 3.74 17.00
N ASP A 50 -20.69 3.73 16.95
CA ASP A 50 -21.55 3.16 18.01
C ASP A 50 -21.21 1.68 18.31
N SER A 51 -20.86 0.92 17.28
CA SER A 51 -20.42 -0.47 17.42
C SER A 51 -19.12 -0.61 18.21
N ASP A 52 -18.18 0.33 18.05
CA ASP A 52 -16.91 0.31 18.77
C ASP A 52 -17.16 0.57 20.26
N LEU A 53 -17.99 1.55 20.57
CA LEU A 53 -18.35 1.89 21.94
C LEU A 53 -19.15 0.78 22.62
N ALA A 54 -20.05 0.12 21.89
CA ALA A 54 -20.79 -1.04 22.38
C ALA A 54 -19.83 -2.21 22.69
N TYR A 55 -18.86 -2.46 21.81
CA TYR A 55 -17.82 -3.46 22.05
C TYR A 55 -17.01 -3.14 23.31
N LEU A 56 -16.54 -1.89 23.46
CA LEU A 56 -15.81 -1.45 24.64
C LEU A 56 -16.64 -1.58 25.94
N ALA A 57 -17.93 -1.26 25.89
CA ALA A 57 -18.87 -1.44 27.01
C ALA A 57 -19.04 -2.92 27.41
N GLY A 58 -18.87 -3.84 26.44
CA GLY A 58 -18.92 -5.29 26.66
C GLY A 58 -17.67 -5.87 27.33
N LEU A 59 -16.53 -5.17 27.31
CA LEU A 59 -15.30 -5.67 27.91
C LEU A 59 -15.40 -5.73 29.44
N ARG A 60 -14.81 -6.78 30.01
CA ARG A 60 -14.77 -7.02 31.46
C ARG A 60 -13.33 -7.11 31.94
N GLY A 61 -13.10 -6.59 33.15
CA GLY A 61 -11.83 -6.74 33.85
C GLY A 61 -11.67 -8.15 34.44
N PRO A 62 -10.49 -8.46 35.01
CA PRO A 62 -10.24 -9.73 35.70
C PRO A 62 -11.17 -9.99 36.90
N ASP A 63 -11.77 -8.93 37.46
CA ASP A 63 -12.74 -8.95 38.55
C ASP A 63 -14.19 -9.20 38.08
N GLY A 64 -14.40 -9.41 36.77
CA GLY A 64 -15.72 -9.60 36.16
C GLY A 64 -16.55 -8.32 36.02
N GLN A 65 -16.02 -7.16 36.42
CA GLN A 65 -16.71 -5.87 36.31
C GLN A 65 -16.48 -5.23 34.93
N PRO A 66 -17.33 -4.27 34.49
CA PRO A 66 -17.08 -3.50 33.28
C PRO A 66 -15.69 -2.87 33.29
N LEU A 67 -14.90 -3.12 32.23
CA LEU A 67 -13.52 -2.63 32.14
C LEU A 67 -13.47 -1.10 32.02
N PHE A 68 -14.45 -0.50 31.36
CA PHE A 68 -14.54 0.93 31.11
C PHE A 68 -15.77 1.54 31.77
N ASP A 69 -15.57 2.73 32.33
CA ASP A 69 -16.61 3.55 32.94
C ASP A 69 -17.57 4.08 31.87
N PRO A 70 -18.90 4.01 32.04
CA PRO A 70 -19.86 4.60 31.11
C PRO A 70 -19.57 6.06 30.77
N ALA A 71 -19.17 6.88 31.75
CA ALA A 71 -18.84 8.29 31.51
C ALA A 71 -17.59 8.48 30.62
N PHE A 72 -16.65 7.53 30.66
CA PHE A 72 -15.51 7.54 29.75
C PHE A 72 -15.94 7.16 28.31
N LEU A 73 -16.89 6.25 28.16
CA LEU A 73 -17.44 5.89 26.85
C LEU A 73 -18.22 7.06 26.23
N ASP A 74 -18.99 7.81 27.03
CA ASP A 74 -19.66 9.02 26.59
C ASP A 74 -18.67 10.13 26.19
N PHE A 75 -17.53 10.22 26.89
CA PHE A 75 -16.43 11.08 26.48
C PHE A 75 -15.85 10.66 25.12
N LEU A 76 -15.61 9.36 24.87
CA LEU A 76 -15.12 8.87 23.58
C LEU A 76 -16.11 9.12 22.43
N ARG A 77 -17.42 8.99 22.71
CA ARG A 77 -18.49 9.25 21.74
C ARG A 77 -18.47 10.65 21.15
N THR A 78 -18.10 11.63 21.97
CA THR A 78 -18.09 13.06 21.61
C THR A 78 -16.68 13.57 21.29
N LEU A 79 -15.68 12.68 21.28
CA LEU A 79 -14.29 13.03 21.06
C LEU A 79 -14.08 13.46 19.60
N SER A 80 -13.68 14.71 19.40
CA SER A 80 -13.08 15.20 18.16
C SER A 80 -11.58 15.44 18.38
N LEU A 81 -10.78 15.16 17.35
CA LEU A 81 -9.34 15.45 17.39
C LEU A 81 -9.13 16.97 17.41
N ALA A 82 -8.33 17.42 18.37
CA ALA A 82 -7.87 18.78 18.58
C ALA A 82 -6.34 18.74 18.72
N ILE A 83 -5.68 18.30 17.65
CA ILE A 83 -4.22 18.12 17.57
C ILE A 83 -3.68 18.89 16.36
N ASP A 84 -2.47 19.41 16.49
CA ASP A 84 -1.67 19.94 15.39
C ASP A 84 -0.73 18.86 14.87
N VAL A 85 -0.59 18.75 13.54
CA VAL A 85 0.29 17.78 12.90
C VAL A 85 1.21 18.48 11.91
N ASP A 86 2.52 18.36 12.12
CA ASP A 86 3.54 18.75 11.15
C ASP A 86 4.14 17.48 10.54
N ALA A 87 4.32 17.43 9.23
CA ALA A 87 4.87 16.26 8.56
C ALA A 87 5.78 16.64 7.38
N VAL A 88 6.76 15.78 7.10
CA VAL A 88 7.56 15.88 5.89
C VAL A 88 6.68 15.59 4.66
N PRO A 89 6.84 16.31 3.54
CA PRO A 89 6.13 15.99 2.32
C PRO A 89 6.41 14.56 1.86
N GLU A 90 5.39 13.89 1.32
CA GLU A 90 5.55 12.54 0.79
C GLU A 90 6.51 12.52 -0.41
N GLY A 91 7.35 11.48 -0.50
CA GLY A 91 8.43 11.37 -1.49
C GLY A 91 9.75 11.99 -1.05
N THR A 92 9.78 12.73 0.07
CA THR A 92 11.01 13.31 0.62
C THR A 92 11.96 12.24 1.11
N VAL A 93 13.25 12.40 0.83
CA VAL A 93 14.31 11.60 1.45
C VAL A 93 14.49 12.02 2.91
N VAL A 94 14.50 11.03 3.81
CA VAL A 94 14.60 11.21 5.27
C VAL A 94 15.63 10.27 5.88
N PHE A 95 16.12 10.63 7.07
CA PHE A 95 17.22 9.94 7.76
C PHE A 95 16.84 9.49 9.19
N PRO A 96 17.57 8.51 9.75
CA PRO A 96 17.35 8.08 11.12
C PRO A 96 17.49 9.23 12.12
N HIS A 97 16.74 9.15 13.22
CA HIS A 97 16.74 10.12 14.32
C HIS A 97 16.21 11.53 13.97
N GLU A 98 15.58 11.68 12.82
CA GLU A 98 14.88 12.90 12.40
C GLU A 98 13.36 12.66 12.38
N PRO A 99 12.54 13.64 12.81
CA PRO A 99 11.09 13.48 12.82
C PRO A 99 10.52 13.46 11.40
N LEU A 100 9.76 12.42 11.05
CA LEU A 100 8.90 12.43 9.85
C LEU A 100 7.58 13.17 10.12
N LEU A 101 7.08 13.03 11.34
CA LEU A 101 5.81 13.60 11.77
C LEU A 101 5.89 14.02 13.23
N ARG A 102 5.33 15.19 13.54
CA ARG A 102 5.14 15.72 14.89
C ARG A 102 3.65 15.86 15.17
N VAL A 103 3.18 15.31 16.29
CA VAL A 103 1.82 15.52 16.79
C VAL A 103 1.89 16.34 18.07
N ARG A 104 1.15 17.45 18.14
CA ARG A 104 1.00 18.28 19.33
C ARG A 104 -0.47 18.36 19.72
N GLY A 105 -0.78 18.22 21.00
CA GLY A 105 -2.14 18.42 21.51
C GLY A 105 -2.40 17.66 22.81
N PRO A 106 -3.68 17.42 23.18
CA PRO A 106 -4.04 16.66 24.36
C PRO A 106 -3.40 15.26 24.36
N ILE A 107 -2.70 14.91 25.45
CA ILE A 107 -1.93 13.66 25.57
C ILE A 107 -2.78 12.42 25.26
N LEU A 108 -4.05 12.40 25.66
CA LEU A 108 -4.94 11.28 25.37
C LEU A 108 -5.16 11.11 23.86
N GLN A 109 -5.36 12.21 23.14
CA GLN A 109 -5.62 12.18 21.70
C GLN A 109 -4.35 11.84 20.91
N ALA A 110 -3.22 12.47 21.26
CA ALA A 110 -1.92 12.15 20.66
C ALA A 110 -1.55 10.67 20.85
N GLN A 111 -1.87 10.09 22.01
CA GLN A 111 -1.67 8.68 22.30
C GLN A 111 -2.58 7.74 21.49
N LEU A 112 -3.82 8.15 21.21
CA LEU A 112 -4.77 7.32 20.43
C LEU A 112 -4.35 7.19 18.97
N VAL A 113 -3.79 8.25 18.38
CA VAL A 113 -3.37 8.27 16.98
C VAL A 113 -1.99 7.66 16.75
N GLU A 114 -1.23 7.35 17.81
CA GLU A 114 0.13 6.78 17.71
C GLU A 114 0.17 5.51 16.86
N THR A 115 -0.61 4.49 17.23
CA THR A 115 -0.57 3.18 16.55
C THR A 115 -0.96 3.27 15.07
N PRO A 116 -2.08 3.92 14.70
CA PRO A 116 -2.44 4.09 13.28
C PRO A 116 -1.39 4.88 12.50
N LEU A 117 -0.83 5.95 13.06
CA LEU A 117 0.20 6.73 12.35
C LEU A 117 1.48 5.91 12.12
N LEU A 118 1.88 5.09 13.09
CA LEU A 118 3.03 4.18 12.93
C LEU A 118 2.81 3.19 11.78
N THR A 119 1.61 2.62 11.64
CA THR A 119 1.31 1.66 10.56
C THR A 119 1.17 2.34 9.21
N LEU A 120 0.42 3.46 9.16
CA LEU A 120 0.14 4.22 7.95
C LEU A 120 1.38 4.87 7.35
N LEU A 121 2.40 5.20 8.15
CA LEU A 121 3.66 5.75 7.64
C LEU A 121 4.75 4.68 7.52
N GLY A 122 4.83 3.74 8.46
CA GLY A 122 5.92 2.77 8.53
C GLY A 122 5.98 1.82 7.33
N PHE A 123 4.87 1.11 7.05
CA PHE A 123 4.83 0.14 5.95
C PHE A 123 5.05 0.77 4.56
N PRO A 124 4.30 1.81 4.16
CA PRO A 124 4.52 2.43 2.85
C PRO A 124 5.90 3.09 2.72
N THR A 125 6.47 3.67 3.79
CA THR A 125 7.85 4.17 3.78
C THR A 125 8.86 3.05 3.46
N LEU A 126 8.68 1.85 4.03
CA LEU A 126 9.52 0.69 3.70
C LEU A 126 9.37 0.27 2.23
N VAL A 127 8.14 0.21 1.72
CA VAL A 127 7.88 -0.19 0.33
C VAL A 127 8.43 0.84 -0.66
N ALA A 128 8.17 2.12 -0.45
CA ALA A 128 8.67 3.21 -1.29
C ALA A 128 10.21 3.21 -1.34
N THR A 129 10.86 3.03 -0.19
CA THR A 129 12.32 2.94 -0.11
C THR A 129 12.85 1.72 -0.86
N LYS A 130 12.17 0.56 -0.75
CA LYS A 130 12.60 -0.64 -1.47
C LYS A 130 12.41 -0.49 -2.98
N ALA A 131 11.29 0.07 -3.42
CA ALA A 131 11.01 0.36 -4.82
C ALA A 131 12.05 1.32 -5.41
N ALA A 132 12.39 2.40 -4.71
CA ALA A 132 13.42 3.34 -5.14
C ALA A 132 14.77 2.66 -5.40
N ARG A 133 15.19 1.75 -4.52
CA ARG A 133 16.44 0.99 -4.69
C ARG A 133 16.38 0.04 -5.89
N ILE A 134 15.23 -0.56 -6.17
CA ILE A 134 15.04 -1.44 -7.35
C ILE A 134 15.07 -0.61 -8.64
N VAL A 135 14.41 0.54 -8.65
CA VAL A 135 14.38 1.47 -9.79
C VAL A 135 15.77 2.03 -10.09
N GLU A 136 16.52 2.40 -9.06
CA GLU A 136 17.92 2.81 -9.19
C GLU A 136 18.76 1.69 -9.80
N ALA A 137 18.62 0.45 -9.30
CA ALA A 137 19.32 -0.71 -9.84
C ALA A 137 18.95 -1.03 -11.30
N ALA A 138 17.73 -0.68 -11.73
CA ALA A 138 17.25 -0.85 -13.10
C ALA A 138 17.82 0.19 -14.10
N ARG A 139 18.56 1.21 -13.63
CA ARG A 139 19.32 2.17 -14.46
C ARG A 139 18.49 2.78 -15.61
N GLY A 140 17.30 3.25 -15.28
CA GLY A 140 16.39 3.91 -16.23
C GLY A 140 15.46 2.97 -17.00
N GLN A 141 15.60 1.65 -16.86
CA GLN A 141 14.60 0.72 -17.36
C GLN A 141 13.34 0.75 -16.48
N PRO A 142 12.13 0.69 -17.08
CA PRO A 142 10.89 0.75 -16.33
C PRO A 142 10.73 -0.47 -15.43
N VAL A 143 10.36 -0.23 -14.17
CA VAL A 143 10.03 -1.27 -13.19
C VAL A 143 8.52 -1.33 -12.99
N LEU A 144 7.93 -2.52 -13.07
CA LEU A 144 6.49 -2.72 -12.88
C LEU A 144 6.23 -3.43 -11.53
N GLU A 145 5.29 -2.91 -10.74
CA GLU A 145 4.92 -3.50 -9.45
C GLU A 145 3.83 -4.57 -9.61
N PHE A 146 4.20 -5.84 -9.54
CA PHE A 146 3.31 -7.02 -9.66
C PHE A 146 3.25 -7.86 -8.35
N GLY A 147 3.46 -7.23 -7.20
CA GLY A 147 3.49 -7.82 -5.86
C GLY A 147 2.12 -8.03 -5.20
N LEU A 148 1.04 -7.51 -5.80
CA LEU A 148 -0.33 -7.53 -5.25
C LEU A 148 -0.72 -8.87 -4.59
N ARG A 149 -0.49 -10.00 -5.27
CA ARG A 149 -0.88 -11.34 -4.81
C ARG A 149 -0.16 -11.85 -3.54
N ARG A 150 0.88 -11.14 -3.09
CA ARG A 150 1.68 -11.47 -1.89
C ARG A 150 1.69 -10.31 -0.89
N ALA A 151 0.97 -9.24 -1.18
CA ALA A 151 0.84 -8.14 -0.23
C ALA A 151 0.05 -8.59 1.00
N GLN A 152 0.40 -8.05 2.16
CA GLN A 152 -0.11 -8.52 3.44
C GLN A 152 -1.44 -7.85 3.80
N GLY A 153 -2.44 -8.64 4.18
CA GLY A 153 -3.73 -8.12 4.63
C GLY A 153 -4.65 -7.66 3.50
N ILE A 154 -5.80 -7.12 3.88
CA ILE A 154 -6.89 -6.75 2.95
C ILE A 154 -6.52 -5.48 2.17
N ASP A 155 -5.85 -4.53 2.81
CA ASP A 155 -5.48 -3.22 2.27
C ASP A 155 -4.02 -3.15 1.80
N GLY A 156 -3.15 -4.06 2.25
CA GLY A 156 -1.72 -3.98 1.96
C GLY A 156 -1.38 -4.07 0.48
N GLY A 157 -2.22 -4.71 -0.34
CA GLY A 157 -2.09 -4.68 -1.80
C GLY A 157 -2.20 -3.28 -2.39
N LEU A 158 -3.21 -2.52 -1.95
CA LEU A 158 -3.45 -1.15 -2.37
C LEU A 158 -2.33 -0.22 -1.87
N THR A 159 -1.98 -0.33 -0.59
CA THR A 159 -0.93 0.47 0.05
C THR A 159 0.44 0.23 -0.59
N ALA A 160 0.80 -1.04 -0.83
CA ALA A 160 2.09 -1.38 -1.46
C ALA A 160 2.16 -0.89 -2.91
N SER A 161 1.07 -1.00 -3.68
CA SER A 161 1.04 -0.54 -5.08
C SER A 161 1.28 0.98 -5.17
N ARG A 162 0.60 1.75 -4.32
CA ARG A 162 0.77 3.21 -4.24
C ARG A 162 2.18 3.59 -3.81
N ALA A 163 2.69 2.97 -2.74
CA ALA A 163 4.01 3.27 -2.21
C ALA A 163 5.13 2.90 -3.20
N ALA A 164 4.99 1.79 -3.94
CA ALA A 164 5.95 1.41 -4.96
C ALA A 164 5.99 2.41 -6.12
N TYR A 165 4.83 2.96 -6.50
CA TYR A 165 4.75 4.02 -7.51
C TYR A 165 5.42 5.32 -7.03
N VAL A 166 5.18 5.74 -5.78
CA VAL A 166 5.91 6.87 -5.15
C VAL A 166 7.42 6.60 -5.13
N GLY A 167 7.82 5.36 -4.87
CA GLY A 167 9.21 4.92 -4.95
C GLY A 167 9.80 4.85 -6.37
N GLY A 168 9.01 5.11 -7.42
CA GLY A 168 9.50 5.23 -8.80
C GLY A 168 9.17 4.05 -9.72
N CYS A 169 8.40 3.05 -9.28
CA CYS A 169 7.86 2.06 -10.22
C CYS A 169 6.99 2.77 -11.28
N ALA A 170 7.06 2.34 -12.53
CA ALA A 170 6.39 2.99 -13.65
C ALA A 170 4.89 2.64 -13.77
N ALA A 171 4.49 1.48 -13.25
CA ALA A 171 3.11 0.98 -13.33
C ALA A 171 2.87 -0.11 -12.28
N THR A 172 1.60 -0.49 -12.08
CA THR A 172 1.19 -1.62 -11.22
C THR A 172 0.24 -2.58 -11.96
N SER A 173 0.17 -3.83 -11.47
CA SER A 173 -0.89 -4.77 -11.85
C SER A 173 -2.22 -4.53 -11.13
N ASN A 174 -2.22 -3.71 -10.08
CA ASN A 174 -3.37 -3.50 -9.22
C ASN A 174 -4.36 -2.49 -9.84
N VAL A 175 -5.46 -3.02 -10.39
CA VAL A 175 -6.51 -2.22 -11.02
C VAL A 175 -7.18 -1.25 -10.05
N LEU A 176 -7.31 -1.60 -8.76
CA LEU A 176 -7.89 -0.72 -7.74
C LEU A 176 -6.97 0.48 -7.47
N ALA A 177 -5.65 0.24 -7.40
CA ALA A 177 -4.67 1.31 -7.27
C ALA A 177 -4.71 2.27 -8.48
N GLY A 178 -4.84 1.73 -9.70
CA GLY A 178 -5.05 2.55 -10.89
C GLY A 178 -6.32 3.38 -10.84
N LYS A 179 -7.44 2.80 -10.39
CA LYS A 179 -8.73 3.49 -10.26
C LYS A 179 -8.68 4.63 -9.22
N LEU A 180 -8.10 4.40 -8.05
CA LEU A 180 -8.14 5.36 -6.94
C LEU A 180 -7.06 6.44 -7.05
N PHE A 181 -5.88 6.11 -7.60
CA PHE A 181 -4.72 6.99 -7.56
C PHE A 181 -4.21 7.40 -8.95
N GLY A 182 -4.86 6.96 -10.03
CA GLY A 182 -4.43 7.28 -11.40
C GLY A 182 -3.11 6.62 -11.80
N ILE A 183 -2.66 5.60 -11.07
CA ILE A 183 -1.41 4.90 -11.36
C ILE A 183 -1.57 4.12 -12.68
N PRO A 184 -0.63 4.21 -13.63
CA PRO A 184 -0.68 3.41 -14.85
C PRO A 184 -0.80 1.92 -14.54
N VAL A 185 -1.81 1.28 -15.13
CA VAL A 185 -2.03 -0.16 -14.97
C VAL A 185 -1.39 -0.90 -16.14
N ARG A 186 -0.68 -1.98 -15.81
CA ARG A 186 -0.09 -2.91 -16.79
C ARG A 186 -0.36 -4.34 -16.36
N GLY A 187 -0.71 -5.19 -17.32
CA GLY A 187 -0.99 -6.60 -17.10
C GLY A 187 -0.83 -7.36 -18.40
N THR A 188 -0.53 -8.65 -18.31
CA THR A 188 -0.42 -9.55 -19.46
C THR A 188 -1.27 -10.79 -19.20
N GLN A 189 -1.19 -11.80 -20.06
CA GLN A 189 -1.74 -13.11 -19.76
C GLN A 189 -1.02 -13.82 -18.59
N ALA A 190 -1.74 -14.74 -17.94
CA ALA A 190 -1.20 -15.64 -16.92
C ALA A 190 -1.08 -17.06 -17.49
N HIS A 191 -0.33 -17.95 -16.83
CA HIS A 191 -0.22 -19.36 -17.26
C HIS A 191 -1.58 -20.05 -17.34
N SER A 192 -2.52 -19.69 -16.47
CA SER A 192 -3.88 -20.24 -16.49
C SER A 192 -4.63 -19.95 -17.78
N TRP A 193 -4.31 -18.85 -18.48
CA TRP A 193 -4.85 -18.59 -19.81
C TRP A 193 -4.32 -19.61 -20.82
N VAL A 194 -2.99 -19.80 -20.86
CA VAL A 194 -2.35 -20.75 -21.79
C VAL A 194 -2.83 -22.19 -21.54
N MET A 195 -2.88 -22.60 -20.27
CA MET A 195 -3.30 -23.96 -19.88
C MET A 195 -4.81 -24.24 -20.06
N CYS A 196 -5.61 -23.22 -20.38
CA CYS A 196 -7.04 -23.40 -20.67
C CYS A 196 -7.28 -23.91 -22.10
N PHE A 197 -6.25 -23.93 -22.93
CA PHE A 197 -6.27 -24.45 -24.29
C PHE A 197 -5.42 -25.72 -24.37
N ASP A 198 -5.78 -26.62 -25.29
CA ASP A 198 -5.00 -27.84 -25.53
C ASP A 198 -3.66 -27.54 -26.19
N ASP A 199 -3.57 -26.41 -26.90
CA ASP A 199 -2.36 -25.95 -27.59
C ASP A 199 -2.03 -24.47 -27.28
N GLU A 200 -0.75 -24.21 -27.00
CA GLU A 200 -0.25 -22.89 -26.63
C GLU A 200 -0.31 -21.89 -27.80
N LEU A 201 -0.11 -22.34 -29.04
CA LEU A 201 -0.19 -21.47 -30.21
C LEU A 201 -1.64 -20.99 -30.42
N GLU A 202 -2.62 -21.88 -30.21
CA GLU A 202 -4.04 -21.49 -30.19
C GLU A 202 -4.32 -20.43 -29.10
N ALA A 203 -3.80 -20.60 -27.89
CA ALA A 203 -3.97 -19.65 -26.80
C ALA A 203 -3.43 -18.25 -27.15
N PHE A 204 -2.30 -18.17 -27.87
CA PHE A 204 -1.71 -16.91 -28.31
C PHE A 204 -2.55 -16.24 -29.41
N TYR A 205 -3.02 -17.00 -30.40
CA TYR A 205 -3.94 -16.48 -31.40
C TYR A 205 -5.24 -15.98 -30.77
N ALA A 206 -5.80 -16.73 -29.82
CA ALA A 206 -7.02 -16.34 -29.10
C ALA A 206 -6.81 -15.03 -28.32
N PHE A 207 -5.69 -14.89 -27.60
CA PHE A 207 -5.37 -13.66 -26.88
C PHE A 207 -5.19 -12.47 -27.81
N ALA A 208 -4.45 -12.64 -28.92
CA ALA A 208 -4.21 -11.58 -29.89
C ALA A 208 -5.49 -11.13 -30.61
N ARG A 209 -6.45 -12.03 -30.86
CA ARG A 209 -7.77 -11.64 -31.39
C ARG A 209 -8.57 -10.82 -30.38
N ALA A 210 -8.51 -11.18 -29.11
CA ALA A 210 -9.26 -10.51 -28.06
C ALA A 210 -8.68 -9.14 -27.68
N MET A 211 -7.34 -9.04 -27.64
CA MET A 211 -6.59 -7.87 -27.14
C MET A 211 -5.47 -7.45 -28.12
N PRO A 212 -5.78 -7.14 -29.39
CA PRO A 212 -4.77 -6.98 -30.44
C PRO A 212 -3.77 -5.86 -30.14
N ASN A 213 -4.21 -4.75 -29.57
CA ASN A 213 -3.37 -3.60 -29.21
C ASN A 213 -2.58 -3.77 -27.89
N HIS A 214 -2.71 -4.91 -27.22
CA HIS A 214 -2.13 -5.13 -25.90
C HIS A 214 -1.53 -6.54 -25.76
N SER A 215 -0.96 -7.04 -26.85
CA SER A 215 -0.42 -8.39 -26.93
C SER A 215 1.00 -8.46 -26.34
N VAL A 216 1.12 -9.10 -25.17
CA VAL A 216 2.39 -9.53 -24.59
C VAL A 216 2.23 -11.00 -24.19
N PHE A 217 2.96 -11.89 -24.86
CA PHE A 217 2.79 -13.33 -24.67
C PHE A 217 3.71 -13.89 -23.58
N LEU A 218 3.13 -14.70 -22.70
CA LEU A 218 3.83 -15.51 -21.71
C LEU A 218 4.33 -16.78 -22.38
N VAL A 219 5.64 -16.95 -22.50
CA VAL A 219 6.26 -17.99 -23.36
C VAL A 219 6.88 -19.14 -22.59
N ASP A 220 6.87 -19.11 -21.26
CA ASP A 220 7.55 -20.05 -20.38
C ASP A 220 6.60 -21.10 -19.74
N THR A 221 5.38 -21.26 -20.26
CA THR A 221 4.42 -22.23 -19.70
C THR A 221 4.89 -23.68 -19.84
N TYR A 222 5.47 -24.04 -21.01
CA TYR A 222 5.94 -25.40 -21.27
C TYR A 222 7.43 -25.42 -21.68
N ASN A 223 7.77 -24.75 -22.78
CA ASN A 223 9.14 -24.65 -23.28
C ASN A 223 9.38 -23.24 -23.79
N THR A 224 10.23 -22.48 -23.09
CA THR A 224 10.51 -21.08 -23.40
C THR A 224 10.92 -20.82 -24.84
N LEU A 225 11.84 -21.63 -25.40
CA LEU A 225 12.34 -21.38 -26.75
C LEU A 225 11.26 -21.64 -27.79
N GLU A 226 10.44 -22.67 -27.58
CA GLU A 226 9.33 -22.96 -28.48
C GLU A 226 8.20 -21.94 -28.35
N GLY A 227 7.88 -21.53 -27.12
CA GLY A 227 6.94 -20.44 -26.86
C GLY A 227 7.37 -19.13 -27.54
N VAL A 228 8.67 -18.82 -27.57
CA VAL A 228 9.19 -17.66 -28.33
C VAL A 228 8.96 -17.82 -29.84
N ARG A 229 9.20 -19.02 -30.41
CA ARG A 229 8.94 -19.27 -31.84
C ARG A 229 7.47 -19.08 -32.18
N ARG A 230 6.58 -19.63 -31.35
CA ARG A 230 5.12 -19.46 -31.46
C ARG A 230 4.70 -18.01 -31.34
N ALA A 231 5.26 -17.26 -30.38
CA ALA A 231 5.01 -15.83 -30.22
C ALA A 231 5.43 -15.02 -31.46
N VAL A 232 6.56 -15.36 -32.10
CA VAL A 232 7.00 -14.73 -33.35
C VAL A 232 6.03 -15.02 -34.50
N GLU A 233 5.52 -16.25 -34.61
CA GLU A 233 4.51 -16.61 -35.61
C GLU A 233 3.24 -15.77 -35.44
N VAL A 234 2.66 -15.77 -34.23
CA VAL A 234 1.44 -15.00 -33.94
C VAL A 234 1.69 -13.50 -34.07
N GLY A 235 2.87 -13.00 -33.72
CA GLY A 235 3.24 -11.60 -33.90
C GLY A 235 3.27 -11.18 -35.38
N ARG A 236 3.73 -12.03 -36.29
CA ARG A 236 3.68 -11.78 -37.74
C ARG A 236 2.25 -11.77 -38.25
N TRP A 237 1.42 -12.69 -37.77
CA TRP A 237 0.00 -12.70 -38.08
C TRP A 237 -0.69 -11.43 -37.55
N LEU A 238 -0.43 -11.04 -36.30
CA LEU A 238 -0.99 -9.82 -35.70
C LEU A 238 -0.62 -8.57 -36.52
N ARG A 239 0.61 -8.52 -37.04
CA ARG A 239 1.06 -7.46 -37.95
C ARG A 239 0.32 -7.43 -39.28
N SER A 240 -0.03 -8.59 -39.84
CA SER A 240 -0.87 -8.65 -41.05
C SER A 240 -2.29 -8.16 -40.78
N GLN A 241 -2.74 -8.16 -39.52
CA GLN A 241 -4.01 -7.58 -39.07
C GLN A 241 -3.91 -6.09 -38.69
N GLY A 242 -2.75 -5.45 -38.86
CA GLY A 242 -2.56 -4.01 -38.59
C GLY A 242 -2.18 -3.67 -37.14
N HIS A 243 -1.75 -4.65 -36.34
CA HIS A 243 -1.36 -4.45 -34.94
C HIS A 243 0.05 -4.98 -34.68
N ASP A 244 0.77 -4.42 -33.72
CA ASP A 244 2.12 -4.89 -33.36
C ASP A 244 2.13 -5.68 -32.06
N LEU A 245 2.99 -6.71 -32.00
CA LEU A 245 3.29 -7.43 -30.77
C LEU A 245 4.12 -6.52 -29.85
N LEU A 246 3.64 -6.25 -28.64
CA LEU A 246 4.34 -5.37 -27.68
C LEU A 246 5.54 -6.05 -27.03
N GLY A 247 5.53 -7.37 -26.91
CA GLY A 247 6.66 -8.13 -26.40
C GLY A 247 6.30 -9.54 -25.93
N ILE A 248 7.21 -10.12 -25.14
CA ILE A 248 7.05 -11.41 -24.48
C ILE A 248 7.37 -11.27 -22.99
N ARG A 249 6.86 -12.19 -22.18
CA ARG A 249 7.16 -12.32 -20.76
C ARG A 249 7.77 -13.68 -20.47
N LEU A 250 8.86 -13.66 -19.70
CA LEU A 250 9.52 -14.80 -19.06
C LEU A 250 9.20 -14.82 -17.57
#